data_AF-A0A645H1H2-F1
#
_entry.id   AF-A0A645H1H2-F1
#
_cell.length_a   1.000
_cell.length_b   1.000
_cell.length_c   1.000
_cell.angle_alpha   90.00
_cell.angle_beta   90.00
_cell.angle_gamma   90.00
#
_symmetry.space_group_name_H-M   'P 1'
#
loop_
_entity.id
_entity.type
_entity.pdbx_description
1 polymer ?
#
loop_
_entity_poly.entity_id
_entity_poly.type
_entity_poly.pdbx_seq_one_letter_code
_entity_poly.pdbx_strand_id
1 'polypeptide(L)'
;MDVEKYRTWRDIDLTKLVYYYTKRGIRVFEIIGDDDKLAVYNAHLFSRYRERMKLDIPNPYDVVKHFFINDGYTINKFDDENDFDEVFSPRKNGIVLGTYLKEMCWTVYNTFITNEMKFEKQSDIEQQLIEVWEEESNIEFLLNGNSSYFKAIRGAIIELQKEK
;
A
#
# COMPACT_ATOMS: atom_id res chain seq x y z
N MET A 1 -15.77 19.17 -16.72
CA MET A 1 -15.17 18.43 -17.84
C MET A 1 -15.03 17.00 -17.37
N ASP A 2 -15.94 16.12 -17.81
CA ASP A 2 -15.93 14.70 -17.42
C ASP A 2 -14.72 14.02 -18.03
N VAL A 3 -13.79 13.61 -17.18
CA VAL A 3 -12.63 12.82 -17.61
C VAL A 3 -13.07 11.36 -17.64
N GLU A 4 -13.32 10.83 -18.84
CA GLU A 4 -13.53 9.39 -19.04
C GLU A 4 -12.37 8.60 -18.42
N LYS A 5 -12.69 7.79 -17.41
CA LYS A 5 -11.75 7.27 -16.40
C LYS A 5 -10.85 6.14 -16.91
N TYR A 6 -11.22 5.43 -17.99
CA TYR A 6 -10.46 4.30 -18.55
C TYR A 6 -10.64 4.25 -20.07
N ARG A 7 -9.56 4.32 -20.85
CA ARG A 7 -9.62 4.50 -22.30
C ARG A 7 -9.06 3.33 -23.10
N THR A 8 -8.07 2.62 -22.56
CA THR A 8 -7.38 1.52 -23.27
C THR A 8 -6.88 0.44 -22.31
N TRP A 9 -6.39 -0.69 -22.85
CA TRP A 9 -5.73 -1.74 -22.07
C TRP A 9 -4.51 -1.25 -21.27
N ARG A 10 -3.91 -0.11 -21.66
CA ARG A 10 -2.80 0.55 -20.93
C ARG A 10 -3.26 1.26 -19.65
N ASP A 11 -4.55 1.30 -19.40
CA ASP A 11 -5.15 1.79 -18.14
C ASP A 11 -5.55 0.65 -17.21
N ILE A 12 -5.31 -0.60 -17.62
CA ILE A 12 -5.52 -1.78 -16.78
C ILE A 12 -4.27 -1.99 -15.94
N ASP A 13 -4.48 -2.11 -14.63
CA ASP A 13 -3.48 -2.58 -13.70
C ASP A 13 -3.84 -3.99 -13.22
N LEU A 14 -2.83 -4.84 -13.04
CA LEU A 14 -3.02 -6.23 -12.62
C LEU A 14 -2.08 -6.58 -11.47
N THR A 15 -2.65 -6.75 -10.29
CA THR A 15 -1.95 -7.33 -9.14
C THR A 15 -2.22 -8.83 -9.06
N LYS A 16 -1.16 -9.63 -8.94
CA LYS A 16 -1.25 -11.08 -8.72
C LYS A 16 -0.99 -11.40 -7.26
N LEU A 17 -1.95 -12.08 -6.64
CA LEU A 17 -1.88 -12.47 -5.23
C LEU A 17 -1.86 -14.00 -5.12
N VAL A 18 -0.91 -14.54 -4.36
CA VAL A 18 -0.88 -15.95 -3.97
C VAL A 18 -1.26 -16.02 -2.50
N TYR A 19 -2.18 -16.92 -2.13
CA TYR A 19 -2.57 -17.06 -0.73
C TYR A 19 -2.74 -18.51 -0.31
N TYR A 20 -2.53 -18.77 0.98
CA TYR A 20 -2.83 -20.05 1.60
C TYR A 20 -3.24 -19.85 3.07
N TYR A 21 -3.92 -20.85 3.62
CA TYR A 21 -4.33 -20.85 5.02
C TYR A 21 -3.27 -21.52 5.90
N THR A 22 -2.96 -20.87 7.01
CA THR A 22 -2.10 -21.40 8.08
C THR A 22 -2.92 -21.60 9.35
N LYS A 23 -2.31 -22.20 10.38
CA LYS A 23 -2.89 -22.24 11.74
C LYS A 23 -3.18 -20.84 12.32
N ARG A 24 -2.56 -19.79 11.77
CA ARG A 24 -2.74 -18.39 12.18
C ARG A 24 -3.68 -17.60 11.25
N GLY A 25 -4.35 -18.28 10.32
CA GLY A 25 -5.27 -17.67 9.35
C GLY A 25 -4.65 -17.52 7.95
N ILE A 26 -5.30 -16.69 7.12
CA ILE A 26 -4.88 -16.43 5.74
C ILE A 26 -3.52 -15.73 5.72
N ARG A 27 -2.64 -16.15 4.80
CA ARG A 27 -1.42 -15.45 4.45
C ARG A 27 -1.43 -15.20 2.96
N VAL A 28 -1.16 -13.95 2.58
CA VAL A 28 -1.19 -13.48 1.19
C VAL A 28 0.19 -12.96 0.81
N PHE A 29 0.60 -13.26 -0.41
CA PHE A 29 1.86 -12.89 -1.00
C PHE A 29 1.59 -12.11 -2.29
N GLU A 30 2.31 -11.01 -2.43
CA GLU A 30 2.36 -10.18 -3.62
C GLU A 30 3.81 -10.10 -4.09
N ILE A 31 4.03 -10.34 -5.38
CA ILE A 31 5.34 -10.14 -6.00
C ILE A 31 5.45 -8.66 -6.35
N ILE A 32 6.45 -7.98 -5.78
CA ILE A 32 6.67 -6.55 -5.98
C ILE A 32 7.85 -6.34 -6.91
N GLY A 33 7.60 -5.69 -8.05
CA GLY A 33 8.62 -5.36 -9.04
C GLY A 33 9.23 -6.58 -9.73
N ASP A 34 10.43 -6.40 -10.27
CA ASP A 34 11.09 -7.39 -11.14
C ASP A 34 12.15 -8.26 -10.40
N ASP A 35 12.44 -7.98 -9.12
CA ASP A 35 13.61 -8.51 -8.39
C ASP A 35 13.28 -9.53 -7.27
N ASP A 36 12.32 -10.43 -7.46
CA ASP A 36 11.95 -11.47 -6.46
C ASP A 36 11.55 -10.95 -5.05
N LYS A 37 11.27 -9.65 -4.92
CA LYS A 37 10.82 -9.05 -3.66
C LYS A 37 9.38 -9.48 -3.37
N LEU A 38 9.13 -9.92 -2.14
CA LEU A 38 7.80 -10.35 -1.71
C LEU A 38 7.23 -9.41 -0.66
N ALA A 39 6.01 -8.93 -0.89
CA ALA A 39 5.17 -8.44 0.18
C ALA A 39 4.34 -9.57 0.78
N VAL A 40 4.36 -9.67 2.10
CA VAL A 40 3.69 -10.71 2.87
C VAL A 40 2.67 -10.05 3.79
N TYR A 41 1.40 -10.40 3.60
CA TYR A 41 0.29 -9.88 4.37
C TYR A 41 -0.30 -10.99 5.25
N ASN A 42 -0.28 -10.79 6.56
CA ASN A 42 -0.75 -11.80 7.53
C ASN A 42 -2.22 -11.57 7.91
N ALA A 43 -2.89 -12.63 8.38
CA ALA A 43 -4.27 -12.56 8.85
C ALA A 43 -4.52 -11.46 9.89
N HIS A 44 -3.53 -11.15 10.73
CA HIS A 44 -3.64 -10.08 11.74
C HIS A 44 -3.89 -8.71 11.10
N LEU A 45 -3.19 -8.39 10.01
CA LEU A 45 -3.38 -7.16 9.26
C LEU A 45 -4.83 -7.03 8.78
N PHE A 46 -5.34 -8.07 8.11
CA PHE A 46 -6.70 -8.05 7.56
C PHE A 46 -7.77 -8.01 8.64
N SER A 47 -7.53 -8.67 9.79
CA SER A 47 -8.43 -8.56 10.95
C SER A 47 -8.48 -7.13 11.49
N ARG A 48 -7.32 -6.47 11.63
CA ARG A 48 -7.24 -5.08 12.08
C ARG A 48 -7.86 -4.11 11.08
N TYR A 49 -7.61 -4.31 9.79
CA TYR A 49 -8.25 -3.54 8.73
C TYR A 49 -9.77 -3.64 8.81
N ARG A 50 -10.33 -4.86 8.86
CA ARG A 50 -11.78 -5.08 9.00
C ARG A 50 -12.36 -4.39 10.23
N GLU A 51 -11.73 -4.59 11.39
CA GLU A 51 -12.15 -4.02 12.68
C GLU A 51 -12.16 -2.48 12.62
N ARG A 52 -11.04 -1.89 12.20
CA ARG A 52 -10.83 -0.43 12.23
C ARG A 52 -11.61 0.31 11.15
N MET A 53 -11.82 -0.32 9.98
CA MET A 53 -12.69 0.20 8.92
C MET A 53 -14.18 -0.13 9.14
N LYS A 54 -14.53 -0.81 10.24
CA LYS A 54 -15.91 -1.19 10.60
C LYS A 54 -16.64 -1.95 9.47
N LEU A 55 -15.93 -2.85 8.80
CA LEU A 55 -16.45 -3.59 7.65
C LEU A 55 -17.25 -4.82 8.11
N ASP A 56 -18.49 -4.94 7.63
CA ASP A 56 -19.33 -6.13 7.82
C ASP A 56 -19.02 -7.21 6.77
N ILE A 57 -17.77 -7.67 6.76
CA ILE A 57 -17.27 -8.69 5.82
C ILE A 57 -16.75 -9.88 6.64
N PRO A 58 -17.54 -10.95 6.80
CA PRO A 58 -17.18 -12.06 7.68
C PRO A 58 -16.05 -12.92 7.10
N ASN A 59 -16.02 -13.10 5.78
CA ASN A 59 -15.04 -13.94 5.09
C ASN A 59 -13.68 -13.22 4.96
N PRO A 60 -12.58 -13.76 5.53
CA PRO A 60 -11.26 -13.16 5.41
C PRO A 60 -10.78 -12.95 3.97
N TYR A 61 -11.17 -13.84 3.04
CA TYR A 61 -10.78 -13.71 1.64
C TYR A 61 -11.43 -12.48 0.97
N ASP A 62 -12.67 -12.17 1.32
CA ASP A 62 -13.35 -10.98 0.79
C ASP A 62 -12.79 -9.70 1.43
N VAL A 63 -12.31 -9.77 2.68
CA VAL A 63 -11.54 -8.67 3.31
C VAL A 63 -10.24 -8.42 2.55
N VAL A 64 -9.51 -9.47 2.13
CA VAL A 64 -8.30 -9.32 1.31
C VAL A 64 -8.62 -8.59 0.01
N LYS A 65 -9.64 -9.04 -0.73
CA LYS A 65 -10.05 -8.35 -1.96
C LYS A 65 -10.41 -6.90 -1.73
N HIS A 66 -11.21 -6.62 -0.70
CA HIS A 66 -11.59 -5.26 -0.33
C HIS A 66 -10.35 -4.41 -0.04
N PHE A 67 -9.40 -4.94 0.73
CA PHE A 67 -8.16 -4.26 1.05
C PHE A 67 -7.38 -3.91 -0.22
N PHE A 68 -7.14 -4.85 -1.14
CA PHE A 68 -6.35 -4.56 -2.34
C PHE A 68 -7.07 -3.61 -3.32
N ILE A 69 -8.40 -3.64 -3.38
CA ILE A 69 -9.17 -2.72 -4.24
C ILE A 69 -9.16 -1.29 -3.70
N ASN A 70 -9.22 -1.10 -2.38
CA ASN A 70 -9.41 0.21 -1.76
C ASN A 70 -8.14 0.82 -1.16
N ASP A 71 -7.19 -0.01 -0.74
CA ASP A 71 -5.99 0.35 0.00
C ASP A 71 -4.75 -0.46 -0.45
N GLY A 72 -4.81 -1.14 -1.60
CA GLY A 72 -3.75 -2.05 -2.07
C GLY A 72 -2.47 -1.38 -2.56
N TYR A 73 -2.54 -0.12 -2.97
CA TYR A 73 -1.42 0.60 -3.58
C TYR A 73 -0.67 1.47 -2.57
N THR A 74 0.66 1.48 -2.66
CA THR A 74 1.55 2.26 -1.78
C THR A 74 2.97 2.28 -2.34
N ILE A 75 3.81 3.19 -1.84
CA ILE A 75 5.27 3.02 -1.81
C ILE A 75 5.68 2.94 -0.34
N ASN A 76 6.58 2.01 -0.03
CA ASN A 76 7.12 1.83 1.31
C ASN A 76 8.21 2.87 1.61
N LYS A 77 8.20 3.42 2.82
CA LYS A 77 9.40 4.02 3.42
C LYS A 77 10.04 3.03 4.36
N PHE A 78 11.35 2.92 4.25
CA PHE A 78 12.21 2.18 5.16
C PHE A 78 12.89 3.21 6.07
N ASP A 79 12.90 2.96 7.38
CA ASP A 79 13.64 3.79 8.34
C ASP A 79 15.10 3.34 8.32
N ASP A 80 15.96 4.06 7.59
CA ASP A 80 17.38 3.71 7.42
C ASP A 80 18.27 4.20 8.59
N GLU A 81 17.74 5.05 9.48
CA GLU A 81 18.53 5.69 10.56
C GLU A 81 18.65 4.82 11.82
N ASN A 82 17.69 3.93 12.02
CA ASN A 82 17.72 2.95 13.09
C ASN A 82 17.87 1.60 12.44
N ASP A 83 18.71 0.71 12.98
CA ASP A 83 18.92 -0.68 12.53
C ASP A 83 17.63 -1.56 12.56
N PHE A 84 16.47 -0.91 12.69
CA PHE A 84 15.14 -1.45 12.63
C PHE A 84 14.69 -1.53 11.17
N ASP A 85 14.43 -2.76 10.76
CA ASP A 85 13.75 -3.13 9.54
C ASP A 85 12.28 -2.62 9.49
N GLU A 86 11.92 -1.47 10.07
CA GLU A 86 10.54 -0.99 10.09
C GLU A 86 10.08 -0.48 8.72
N VAL A 87 8.86 -0.85 8.35
CA VAL A 87 8.24 -0.43 7.09
C VAL A 87 7.00 0.39 7.37
N PHE A 88 6.97 1.59 6.79
CA PHE A 88 5.83 2.49 6.81
C PHE A 88 5.24 2.59 5.41
N SER A 89 3.95 2.28 5.30
CA SER A 89 3.26 2.18 4.02
C SER A 89 1.93 2.93 4.08
N PRO A 90 1.93 4.24 3.72
CA PRO A 90 0.72 5.03 3.64
C PRO A 90 -0.25 4.49 2.59
N ARG A 91 -1.52 4.43 2.98
CA ARG A 91 -2.66 3.99 2.17
C ARG A 91 -3.70 5.09 2.17
N LYS A 92 -4.72 4.97 1.30
CA LYS A 92 -5.82 5.93 1.25
C LYS A 92 -6.46 6.15 2.64
N ASN A 93 -6.82 5.08 3.32
CA ASN A 93 -7.58 5.17 4.57
C ASN A 93 -6.72 5.05 5.84
N GLY A 94 -5.40 5.00 5.73
CA GLY A 94 -4.55 4.70 6.88
C GLY A 94 -3.09 4.43 6.56
N ILE A 95 -2.40 3.76 7.47
CA ILE A 95 -1.02 3.30 7.29
C ILE A 95 -0.94 1.81 7.59
N VAL A 96 -0.25 1.09 6.73
CA VAL A 96 0.22 -0.27 7.02
C VAL A 96 1.62 -0.20 7.61
N LEU A 97 1.79 -0.84 8.75
CA LEU A 97 3.07 -0.96 9.44
C LEU A 97 3.59 -2.38 9.31
N GLY A 98 4.88 -2.52 9.06
CA GLY A 98 5.51 -3.80 8.77
C GLY A 98 6.98 -3.86 9.14
N THR A 99 7.60 -4.93 8.70
CA THR A 99 9.03 -5.20 8.90
C THR A 99 9.65 -5.73 7.60
N TYR A 100 10.84 -5.28 7.25
CA TYR A 100 11.60 -5.70 6.08
C TYR A 100 12.67 -6.74 6.43
N LEU A 101 12.41 -8.01 6.14
CA LEU A 101 13.37 -9.08 6.38
C LEU A 101 14.43 -9.08 5.28
N LYS A 102 15.54 -8.37 5.51
CA LYS A 102 16.65 -8.17 4.55
C LYS A 102 17.17 -9.48 3.94
N GLU A 103 17.40 -10.51 4.76
CA GLU A 103 17.93 -11.81 4.31
C GLU A 103 17.03 -12.52 3.29
N MET A 104 15.72 -12.29 3.36
CA MET A 104 14.73 -12.90 2.48
C MET A 104 14.24 -11.94 1.40
N CYS A 105 14.62 -10.66 1.46
CA CYS A 105 14.03 -9.58 0.67
C CYS A 105 12.49 -9.48 0.82
N TRP A 106 11.97 -9.71 2.04
CA TRP A 106 10.53 -9.74 2.30
C TRP A 106 10.06 -8.50 3.06
N THR A 107 9.02 -7.84 2.57
CA THR A 107 8.27 -6.86 3.34
C THR A 107 7.08 -7.55 4.03
N VAL A 108 7.13 -7.71 5.34
CA VAL A 108 6.07 -8.34 6.12
C VAL A 108 5.18 -7.28 6.75
N TYR A 109 3.96 -7.15 6.25
CA TYR A 109 2.97 -6.22 6.78
C TYR A 109 2.22 -6.83 7.97
N ASN A 110 2.30 -6.12 9.09
CA ASN A 110 1.88 -6.62 10.40
C ASN A 110 0.53 -6.06 10.85
N THR A 111 0.29 -4.76 10.65
CA THR A 111 -0.93 -4.09 11.15
C THR A 111 -1.33 -2.90 10.28
N PHE A 112 -2.58 -2.49 10.38
CA PHE A 112 -3.17 -1.34 9.65
C PHE A 112 -3.79 -0.38 10.64
N ILE A 113 -3.34 0.87 10.72
CA ILE A 113 -3.96 1.93 11.52
C ILE A 113 -4.71 2.89 10.60
N THR A 114 -5.84 3.43 11.04
CA THR A 114 -6.58 4.44 10.25
C THR A 114 -5.90 5.81 10.34
N ASN A 115 -6.27 6.72 9.44
CA ASN A 115 -5.79 8.11 9.47
C ASN A 115 -6.00 8.78 10.83
N GLU A 116 -7.12 8.51 11.49
CA GLU A 116 -7.47 9.04 12.83
C GLU A 116 -6.55 8.52 13.95
N MET A 117 -5.85 7.40 13.73
CA MET A 117 -5.00 6.75 14.72
C MET A 117 -3.51 7.10 14.54
N LYS A 118 -3.17 7.98 13.58
CA LYS A 118 -1.80 8.40 13.32
C LYS A 118 -1.27 9.26 14.46
N PHE A 119 -0.09 8.90 14.97
CA PHE A 119 0.74 9.78 15.78
C PHE A 119 1.50 10.76 14.88
N GLU A 120 1.96 11.88 15.46
CA GLU A 120 2.69 12.95 14.74
C GLU A 120 3.83 12.41 13.85
N LYS A 121 4.69 11.54 14.40
CA LYS A 121 5.77 10.87 13.62
C LYS A 121 5.27 10.20 12.33
N GLN A 122 4.09 9.58 12.37
CA GLN A 122 3.52 8.85 11.23
C GLN A 122 2.92 9.80 10.20
N SER A 123 2.33 10.91 10.65
CA SER A 123 1.89 12.00 9.78
C SER A 123 3.07 12.69 9.10
N ASP A 124 4.17 12.90 9.82
CA ASP A 124 5.40 13.49 9.27
C ASP A 124 6.03 12.58 8.20
N ILE A 125 6.09 11.27 8.47
CA ILE A 125 6.59 10.28 7.49
C ILE A 125 5.71 10.25 6.24
N GLU A 126 4.39 10.29 6.39
CA GLU A 126 3.47 10.37 5.25
C GLU A 126 3.67 11.65 4.44
N GLN A 127 3.82 12.79 5.12
CA GLN A 127 4.04 14.08 4.47
C GLN A 127 5.38 14.10 3.70
N GLN A 128 6.44 13.55 4.29
CA GLN A 128 7.73 13.38 3.60
C GLN A 128 7.60 12.49 2.36
N LEU A 129 6.79 11.42 2.42
CA LEU A 129 6.56 10.57 1.25
C LEU A 129 5.77 11.30 0.17
N ILE A 130 4.77 12.09 0.54
CA ILE A 130 4.01 12.92 -0.41
C ILE A 130 4.95 13.93 -1.08
N GLU A 131 5.83 14.59 -0.34
CA GLU A 131 6.81 15.55 -0.87
C GLU A 131 7.79 14.89 -1.83
N VAL A 132 8.39 13.75 -1.44
CA VAL A 132 9.24 12.94 -2.35
C VAL A 132 8.48 12.59 -3.62
N TRP A 133 7.21 12.19 -3.51
CA TRP A 133 6.40 11.86 -4.68
C TRP A 133 6.07 13.06 -5.55
N GLU A 134 5.82 14.23 -4.96
CA GLU A 134 5.61 15.48 -5.70
C GLU A 134 6.88 15.87 -6.46
N GLU A 135 8.05 15.71 -5.85
CA GLU A 135 9.34 15.92 -6.50
C GLU A 135 9.61 14.89 -7.61
N GLU A 136 9.42 13.59 -7.36
CA GLU A 136 9.57 12.52 -8.36
C GLU A 136 8.57 12.67 -9.52
N SER A 137 7.36 13.15 -9.24
CA SER A 137 6.36 13.45 -10.27
C SER A 137 6.73 14.67 -11.14
N ASN A 138 7.68 15.49 -10.69
CA ASN A 138 8.16 16.70 -11.35
C ASN A 138 9.52 16.54 -12.07
N ILE A 139 10.32 15.49 -11.81
CA ILE A 139 11.75 15.43 -12.24
C ILE A 139 11.97 15.51 -13.75
N GLU A 140 11.05 15.01 -14.53
CA GLU A 140 10.96 15.11 -15.97
C GLU A 140 9.66 14.34 -16.25
N PHE A 141 9.21 14.18 -17.48
CA PHE A 141 8.22 13.14 -17.78
C PHE A 141 8.72 11.84 -17.02
N LEU A 142 7.92 11.01 -16.37
CA LEU A 142 6.99 10.15 -17.08
C LEU A 142 7.62 9.69 -18.43
N LEU A 143 8.96 9.66 -18.59
CA LEU A 143 9.71 10.16 -19.77
C LEU A 143 9.50 9.32 -21.03
N ASN A 144 8.72 8.23 -20.91
CA ASN A 144 8.24 7.40 -22.01
C ASN A 144 6.90 6.66 -21.76
N GLY A 145 6.13 6.97 -20.70
CA GLY A 145 4.73 6.53 -20.52
C GLY A 145 4.47 5.02 -20.29
N ASN A 146 3.38 4.72 -19.55
CA ASN A 146 2.69 3.42 -19.41
C ASN A 146 2.92 2.55 -18.16
N SER A 147 3.34 3.07 -17.01
CA SER A 147 3.21 2.30 -15.76
C SER A 147 1.92 2.66 -15.00
N SER A 148 1.03 1.69 -14.87
CA SER A 148 -0.24 1.75 -14.11
C SER A 148 -0.03 2.06 -12.64
N TYR A 149 1.07 1.56 -12.06
CA TYR A 149 1.49 1.79 -10.69
C TYR A 149 1.62 3.27 -10.34
N PHE A 150 2.24 4.08 -11.22
CA PHE A 150 2.40 5.52 -10.97
C PHE A 150 1.11 6.33 -11.16
N LYS A 151 0.20 5.88 -12.03
CA LYS A 151 -1.16 6.47 -12.11
C LYS A 151 -1.93 6.26 -10.81
N ALA A 152 -1.81 5.07 -10.20
CA ALA A 152 -2.43 4.74 -8.92
C ALA A 152 -1.85 5.60 -7.78
N ILE A 153 -0.52 5.78 -7.73
CA ILE A 153 0.15 6.65 -6.74
C ILE A 153 -0.32 8.09 -6.85
N ARG A 154 -0.32 8.67 -8.06
CA ARG A 154 -0.83 10.04 -8.27
C ARG A 154 -2.30 10.18 -7.84
N GLY A 155 -3.13 9.17 -8.13
CA GLY A 155 -4.51 9.13 -7.68
C GLY A 155 -4.64 9.13 -6.15
N ALA A 156 -3.81 8.34 -5.46
CA ALA A 156 -3.77 8.29 -4.00
C ALA A 156 -3.36 9.63 -3.38
N ILE A 157 -2.35 10.30 -3.93
CA ILE A 157 -1.90 11.63 -3.47
C ILE A 157 -3.02 12.66 -3.57
N ILE A 158 -3.68 12.74 -4.73
CA ILE A 158 -4.78 13.68 -4.95
C ILE A 158 -5.93 13.45 -3.97
N GLU A 159 -6.22 12.20 -3.61
CA GLU A 159 -7.26 11.88 -2.63
C GLU A 159 -6.84 12.27 -1.20
N LEU A 160 -5.59 11.98 -0.81
CA LEU A 160 -5.05 12.38 0.51
C LEU A 160 -5.06 13.90 0.70
N GLN A 161 -4.86 14.67 -0.36
CA GLN A 161 -4.89 16.15 -0.32
C GLN A 161 -6.29 16.74 -0.15
N LYS A 162 -7.36 16.02 -0.53
CA LYS A 162 -8.75 16.50 -0.40
C LYS A 162 -9.30 16.38 1.02
N GLU A 163 -8.64 15.60 1.89
CA GLU A 163 -9.08 15.36 3.27
C GLU A 163 -8.41 16.31 4.29
N LYS A 164 -7.59 17.28 3.84
CA LYS A 164 -7.07 18.41 4.63
C LYS A 164 -7.98 19.64 4.49
#